data_AF-A0A6G1QP49-F1
#
_entry.id   AF-A0A6G1QP49-F1
#
_cell.length_a   1.000
_cell.length_b   1.000
_cell.length_c   1.000
_cell.angle_alpha   90.00
_cell.angle_beta   90.00
_cell.angle_gamma   90.00
#
_symmetry.space_group_name_H-M   'P 1'
#
loop_
_entity.id
_entity.type
_entity.pdbx_description
1 polymer ?
#
loop_
_entity_poly.entity_id
_entity_poly.type
_entity_poly.pdbx_seq_one_letter_code
_entity_poly.pdbx_strand_id
1 'polypeptide(L)'
;MVSFKVFLLVPTFLWTFIRADTDVSCDFMQSCILPCSFQAESEEIIHWILTAGNRPVYSYYYNQNQLAHQDQTFKGRTSLFKEQISRGNASLQLTGVQVQDQGRYKCYTSTIRGNKETYINLRVDAPVSKIHIEQVGNRITCSSEGIYPEPEITWSTNPPSTFKNTTTVQQTEQQLYNISSSLILSDHVPDVDHSCSISTRRNSRRATRFKQTSINGSSSETIPCAISNQPITSFLWRFNHSQIIVENTGGTGRHSVSEEWRPYVKKVSDTGSLTLQDLTPDQGGIYTCEASDAEETRVSNTILWLEKQQDTSHSWIVGLIVAAVFAAAAAVAVIVLYRKNKLPCCKQDDII
;
A
#
# COMPACT_ATOMS: atom_id res chain seq x y z
N MET A 1 72.40 25.49 -46.76
CA MET A 1 71.79 25.49 -45.41
C MET A 1 70.45 26.19 -45.53
N VAL A 2 69.37 25.43 -45.77
CA VAL A 2 68.02 25.98 -46.01
C VAL A 2 67.26 25.90 -44.69
N SER A 3 66.83 27.06 -44.16
CA SER A 3 66.10 27.17 -42.90
C SER A 3 64.60 27.08 -43.16
N PHE A 4 63.96 26.00 -42.70
CA PHE A 4 62.51 25.82 -42.74
C PHE A 4 61.90 26.46 -41.49
N LYS A 5 61.14 27.55 -41.66
CA LYS A 5 60.30 28.12 -40.60
C LYS A 5 58.96 27.40 -40.60
N VAL A 6 58.70 26.61 -39.56
CA VAL A 6 57.39 25.99 -39.30
C VAL A 6 56.47 27.07 -38.71
N PHE A 7 55.44 27.46 -39.45
CA PHE A 7 54.36 28.30 -38.94
C PHE A 7 53.32 27.41 -38.24
N LEU A 8 53.24 27.51 -36.91
CA LEU A 8 52.19 26.90 -36.11
C LEU A 8 50.90 27.72 -36.27
N LEU A 9 49.98 27.24 -37.10
CA LEU A 9 48.59 27.71 -37.11
C LEU A 9 47.89 27.15 -35.88
N VAL A 10 47.71 27.98 -34.85
CA VAL A 10 46.89 27.63 -33.68
C VAL A 10 45.42 27.78 -34.11
N PRO A 11 44.63 26.69 -34.15
CA PRO A 11 43.22 26.78 -34.48
C PRO A 11 42.50 27.45 -33.31
N THR A 12 41.96 28.63 -33.53
CA THR A 12 41.05 29.28 -32.58
C THR A 12 39.73 28.51 -32.58
N PHE A 13 39.68 27.49 -31.71
CA PHE A 13 38.46 26.74 -31.43
C PHE A 13 37.47 27.71 -30.76
N LEU A 14 36.56 28.29 -31.54
CA LEU A 14 35.37 28.96 -30.97
C LEU A 14 34.52 27.86 -30.31
N TRP A 15 34.73 27.64 -29.01
CA TRP A 15 33.77 26.91 -28.19
C TRP A 15 32.47 27.70 -28.18
N THR A 16 31.52 27.30 -29.02
CA THR A 16 30.11 27.59 -28.79
C THR A 16 29.70 26.80 -27.54
N PHE A 17 29.76 27.44 -26.38
CA PHE A 17 29.18 26.89 -25.16
C PHE A 17 27.67 26.75 -25.39
N ILE A 18 27.22 25.56 -25.78
CA ILE A 18 25.80 25.21 -25.76
C ILE A 18 25.42 25.21 -24.28
N ARG A 19 24.73 26.27 -23.82
CA ARG A 19 24.12 26.26 -22.47
C ARG A 19 23.06 25.16 -22.47
N ALA A 20 23.31 24.09 -21.74
CA ALA A 20 22.32 23.07 -21.48
C ALA A 20 21.16 23.68 -20.67
N ASP A 21 19.94 23.32 -21.04
CA ASP A 21 18.74 23.67 -20.29
C ASP A 21 18.79 23.05 -18.88
N THR A 22 18.15 23.68 -17.89
CA THR A 22 18.05 23.12 -16.54
C THR A 22 16.87 22.15 -16.46
N ASP A 23 17.07 20.90 -16.06
CA ASP A 23 15.97 19.95 -15.80
C ASP A 23 15.43 20.10 -14.37
N VAL A 24 14.11 20.17 -14.23
CA VAL A 24 13.41 20.19 -12.94
C VAL A 24 12.34 19.10 -12.94
N SER A 25 12.31 18.27 -11.89
CA SER A 25 11.26 17.28 -11.67
C SER A 25 10.31 17.82 -10.59
N CYS A 26 9.02 17.86 -10.92
CA CYS A 26 7.96 18.37 -10.06
C CYS A 26 6.94 17.26 -9.80
N ASP A 27 6.57 17.07 -8.54
CA ASP A 27 5.56 16.08 -8.18
C ASP A 27 4.14 16.63 -8.47
N PHE A 28 3.27 15.79 -9.02
CA PHE A 28 1.89 16.13 -9.39
C PHE A 28 1.09 16.67 -8.18
N MET A 29 0.26 17.69 -8.42
CA MET A 29 -0.53 18.43 -7.42
C MET A 29 0.28 19.16 -6.34
N GLN A 30 1.61 19.14 -6.39
CA GLN A 30 2.47 19.88 -5.45
C GLN A 30 2.87 21.26 -5.97
N SER A 31 3.59 22.01 -5.14
CA SER A 31 4.24 23.25 -5.55
C SER A 31 5.66 22.97 -6.03
N CYS A 32 6.07 23.61 -7.11
CA CYS A 32 7.38 23.45 -7.70
C CYS A 32 8.00 24.82 -8.04
N ILE A 33 9.33 24.92 -7.95
CA ILE A 33 10.07 26.14 -8.23
C ILE A 33 10.88 25.94 -9.51
N LEU A 34 10.62 26.78 -10.50
CA LEU A 34 11.41 26.88 -11.72
C LEU A 34 12.51 27.92 -11.51
N PRO A 35 13.80 27.52 -11.44
CA PRO A 35 14.88 28.42 -11.10
C PRO A 35 15.18 29.38 -12.26
N CYS A 36 15.32 30.66 -11.95
CA CYS A 36 15.85 31.64 -12.89
C CYS A 36 16.59 32.75 -12.15
N SER A 37 17.80 33.06 -12.62
CA SER A 37 18.66 34.08 -12.05
C SER A 37 19.09 35.10 -13.11
N PHE A 38 19.19 36.35 -12.71
CA PHE A 38 19.65 37.44 -13.56
C PHE A 38 20.54 38.40 -12.76
N GLN A 39 21.23 39.27 -13.47
CA GLN A 39 22.01 40.33 -12.83
C GLN A 39 21.06 41.48 -12.49
N ALA A 40 20.71 41.63 -11.21
CA ALA A 40 19.80 42.67 -10.77
C ALA A 40 20.40 44.06 -10.97
N GLU A 41 19.60 44.94 -11.56
CA GLU A 41 19.83 46.36 -11.83
C GLU A 41 18.46 47.02 -12.06
N SER A 42 18.41 48.34 -12.25
CA SER A 42 17.15 49.05 -12.50
C SER A 42 16.40 48.57 -13.74
N GLU A 43 15.08 48.78 -13.73
CA GLU A 43 14.13 48.47 -14.81
C GLU A 43 14.02 46.97 -15.12
N GLU A 44 13.78 46.17 -14.07
CA GLU A 44 13.64 44.72 -14.19
C GLU A 44 12.36 44.33 -14.94
N ILE A 45 12.55 43.61 -16.05
CA ILE A 45 11.49 42.97 -16.82
C ILE A 45 11.71 41.47 -16.73
N ILE A 46 10.67 40.72 -16.34
CA ILE A 46 10.70 39.25 -16.23
C ILE A 46 9.49 38.69 -16.98
N HIS A 47 9.75 37.78 -17.92
CA HIS A 47 8.73 36.99 -18.61
C HIS A 47 9.03 35.51 -18.49
N TRP A 48 8.06 34.77 -18.00
CA TRP A 48 8.02 33.32 -18.10
C TRP A 48 7.07 32.92 -19.22
N ILE A 49 7.57 32.07 -20.13
CA ILE A 49 6.84 31.65 -21.32
C ILE A 49 7.02 30.13 -21.45
N LEU A 50 5.93 29.39 -21.58
CA LEU A 50 6.00 28.00 -21.99
C LEU A 50 6.23 27.98 -23.49
N THR A 51 7.36 27.42 -23.93
CA THR A 51 7.82 27.59 -25.32
C THR A 51 6.87 26.92 -26.31
N ALA A 52 6.22 25.83 -25.91
CA ALA A 52 5.17 25.19 -26.69
C ALA A 52 3.97 26.14 -26.84
N GLY A 53 3.74 26.62 -28.06
CA GLY A 53 2.68 27.58 -28.38
C GLY A 53 2.95 29.00 -27.91
N ASN A 54 4.18 29.32 -27.46
CA ASN A 54 4.57 30.65 -26.96
C ASN A 54 3.58 31.19 -25.91
N ARG A 55 3.17 30.35 -24.97
CA ARG A 55 2.11 30.64 -24.00
C ARG A 55 2.64 31.48 -22.84
N PRO A 56 2.11 32.69 -22.58
CA PRO A 56 2.58 33.53 -21.48
C PRO A 56 2.20 32.91 -20.12
N VAL A 57 3.21 32.55 -19.33
CA VAL A 57 3.03 31.91 -18.02
C VAL A 57 2.99 32.95 -16.91
N TYR A 58 3.88 33.93 -16.92
CA TYR A 58 3.92 35.01 -15.93
C TYR A 58 4.69 36.20 -16.48
N SER A 59 4.27 37.43 -16.14
CA SER A 59 5.01 38.65 -16.50
C SER A 59 5.08 39.62 -15.34
N TYR A 60 6.23 40.28 -15.19
CA TYR A 60 6.50 41.30 -14.18
C TYR A 60 7.34 42.42 -14.80
N TYR A 61 6.87 43.65 -14.67
CA TYR A 61 7.58 44.88 -15.06
C TYR A 61 6.89 46.10 -14.44
N TYR A 62 7.59 47.24 -14.36
CA TYR A 62 7.16 48.44 -13.63
C TYR A 62 6.82 48.16 -12.15
N ASN A 63 7.61 47.29 -11.51
CA ASN A 63 7.42 46.88 -10.11
C ASN A 63 6.06 46.23 -9.79
N GLN A 64 5.40 45.64 -10.79
CA GLN A 64 4.09 45.04 -10.62
C GLN A 64 3.89 43.81 -11.51
N ASN A 65 2.92 42.98 -11.13
CA ASN A 65 2.52 41.81 -11.90
C ASN A 65 1.68 42.22 -13.10
N GLN A 66 1.93 41.61 -14.25
CA GLN A 66 1.33 41.98 -15.53
C GLN A 66 0.59 40.78 -16.13
N LEU A 67 -0.52 40.41 -15.49
CA LEU A 67 -1.20 39.13 -15.71
C LEU A 67 -2.38 39.20 -16.68
N ALA A 68 -2.63 40.36 -17.31
CA ALA A 68 -3.77 40.56 -18.21
C ALA A 68 -3.77 39.57 -19.39
N HIS A 69 -2.59 39.23 -19.91
CA HIS A 69 -2.40 38.29 -21.02
C HIS A 69 -1.88 36.92 -20.58
N GLN A 70 -1.97 36.60 -19.28
CA GLN A 70 -1.57 35.31 -18.76
C GLN A 70 -2.46 34.21 -19.33
N ASP A 71 -1.85 33.12 -19.78
CA ASP A 71 -2.57 31.93 -20.23
C ASP A 71 -3.47 31.39 -19.10
N GLN A 72 -4.69 31.02 -19.48
CA GLN A 72 -5.74 30.63 -18.55
C GLN A 72 -5.33 29.45 -17.65
N THR A 73 -4.48 28.53 -18.12
CA THR A 73 -4.06 27.34 -17.35
C THR A 73 -3.14 27.69 -16.17
N PHE A 74 -2.51 28.88 -16.18
CA PHE A 74 -1.56 29.31 -15.14
C PHE A 74 -2.12 30.37 -14.19
N LYS A 75 -3.34 30.87 -14.43
CA LYS A 75 -3.99 31.86 -13.57
C LYS A 75 -4.20 31.33 -12.17
N GLY A 76 -3.80 32.12 -11.17
CA GLY A 76 -3.91 31.75 -9.75
C GLY A 76 -2.93 30.66 -9.30
N ARG A 77 -2.06 30.16 -10.18
CA ARG A 77 -1.12 29.06 -9.88
C ARG A 77 0.35 29.49 -9.89
N THR A 78 0.65 30.73 -10.23
CA THR A 78 2.01 31.20 -10.48
C THR A 78 2.34 32.45 -9.69
N SER A 79 3.57 32.53 -9.17
CA SER A 79 4.06 33.70 -8.46
C SER A 79 5.59 33.81 -8.54
N LEU A 80 6.11 35.04 -8.42
CA LEU A 80 7.53 35.31 -8.25
C LEU A 80 7.84 35.65 -6.79
N PHE A 81 9.08 35.38 -6.37
CA PHE A 81 9.61 35.82 -5.07
C PHE A 81 9.96 37.32 -5.11
N LYS A 82 8.94 38.18 -5.05
CA LYS A 82 9.06 39.63 -5.27
C LYS A 82 10.17 40.29 -4.45
N GLU A 83 10.30 39.92 -3.19
CA GLU A 83 11.33 40.46 -2.27
C GLU A 83 12.77 40.10 -2.67
N GLN A 84 12.94 39.12 -3.56
CA GLN A 84 14.23 38.62 -4.02
C GLN A 84 14.58 39.06 -5.45
N ILE A 85 13.67 39.78 -6.14
CA ILE A 85 13.91 40.27 -7.51
C ILE A 85 15.10 41.24 -7.55
N SER A 86 15.18 42.16 -6.58
CA SER A 86 16.30 43.11 -6.45
C SER A 86 17.65 42.43 -6.15
N ARG A 87 17.63 41.14 -5.78
CA ARG A 87 18.81 40.29 -5.56
C ARG A 87 19.09 39.36 -6.75
N GLY A 88 18.35 39.51 -7.85
CA GLY A 88 18.55 38.75 -9.08
C GLY A 88 17.78 37.45 -9.15
N ASN A 89 16.79 37.22 -8.27
CA ASN A 89 15.95 36.03 -8.31
C ASN A 89 14.67 36.27 -9.14
N ALA A 90 14.59 35.61 -10.29
CA ALA A 90 13.42 35.60 -11.17
C ALA A 90 12.71 34.23 -11.17
N SER A 91 12.96 33.38 -10.17
CA SER A 91 12.40 32.03 -10.09
C SER A 91 10.88 32.08 -9.93
N LEU A 92 10.20 31.16 -10.63
CA LEU A 92 8.74 31.05 -10.63
C LEU A 92 8.31 29.92 -9.71
N GLN A 93 7.42 30.21 -8.77
CA GLN A 93 6.68 29.18 -8.05
C GLN A 93 5.41 28.84 -8.83
N LEU A 94 5.26 27.58 -9.22
CA LEU A 94 4.07 27.00 -9.84
C LEU A 94 3.40 26.05 -8.84
N THR A 95 2.12 26.27 -8.53
CA THR A 95 1.36 25.49 -7.55
C THR A 95 0.35 24.56 -8.20
N GLY A 96 0.14 23.39 -7.60
CA GLY A 96 -0.82 22.40 -8.08
C GLY A 96 -0.43 21.88 -9.46
N VAL A 97 0.84 21.51 -9.65
CA VAL A 97 1.42 21.06 -10.94
C VAL A 97 0.58 19.95 -11.56
N GLN A 98 0.29 20.07 -12.85
CA GLN A 98 -0.47 19.10 -13.64
C GLN A 98 0.41 18.52 -14.74
N VAL A 99 0.05 17.35 -15.28
CA VAL A 99 0.81 16.70 -16.36
C VAL A 99 0.98 17.61 -17.58
N GLN A 100 -0.03 18.43 -17.88
CA GLN A 100 -0.05 19.36 -19.02
C GLN A 100 0.91 20.54 -18.86
N ASP A 101 1.43 20.79 -17.65
CA ASP A 101 2.46 21.80 -17.42
C ASP A 101 3.85 21.31 -17.83
N GLN A 102 4.02 20.00 -18.09
CA GLN A 102 5.28 19.44 -18.56
C GLN A 102 5.73 20.13 -19.86
N GLY A 103 7.00 20.52 -19.90
CA GLY A 103 7.58 21.12 -21.10
C GLY A 103 8.73 22.08 -20.81
N ARG A 104 9.16 22.74 -21.88
CA ARG A 104 10.28 23.68 -21.85
C ARG A 104 9.77 25.10 -21.60
N TYR A 105 10.26 25.71 -20.54
CA TYR A 105 9.96 27.07 -20.14
C TYR A 105 11.13 27.98 -20.47
N LYS A 106 10.82 29.17 -20.95
CA LYS A 106 11.76 30.26 -21.14
C LYS A 106 11.55 31.31 -20.06
N CYS A 107 12.60 31.57 -19.30
CA CYS A 107 12.72 32.76 -18.47
C CYS A 107 13.50 33.82 -19.24
N TYR A 108 12.81 34.87 -19.67
CA TYR A 108 13.41 36.06 -20.23
C TYR A 108 13.51 37.13 -19.14
N THR A 109 14.70 37.69 -18.96
CA THR A 109 14.95 38.79 -18.04
C THR A 109 15.62 39.94 -18.79
N SER A 110 15.26 41.18 -18.48
CA SER A 110 15.91 42.37 -19.03
C SER A 110 16.11 43.40 -17.93
N THR A 111 17.22 44.11 -18.01
CA THR A 111 17.60 45.25 -17.17
C THR A 111 18.30 46.29 -18.05
N ILE A 112 18.66 47.44 -17.47
CA ILE A 112 19.50 48.45 -18.15
C ILE A 112 20.84 47.91 -18.67
N ARG A 113 21.36 46.79 -18.14
CA ARG A 113 22.63 46.19 -18.61
C ARG A 113 22.46 45.27 -19.80
N GLY A 114 21.23 44.84 -20.09
CA GLY A 114 20.94 43.91 -21.17
C GLY A 114 19.95 42.84 -20.76
N ASN A 115 19.78 41.88 -21.67
CA ASN A 115 18.82 40.79 -21.53
C ASN A 115 19.52 39.44 -21.32
N LYS A 116 18.78 38.50 -20.74
CA LYS A 116 19.22 37.12 -20.54
C LYS A 116 18.02 36.19 -20.70
N GLU A 117 18.21 35.16 -21.52
CA GLU A 117 17.30 34.03 -21.62
C GLU A 117 17.89 32.81 -20.90
N THR A 118 17.06 32.12 -20.12
CA THR A 118 17.36 30.85 -19.48
C THR A 118 16.21 29.88 -19.78
N TYR A 119 16.54 28.62 -20.02
CA TYR A 119 15.58 27.61 -20.40
C TYR A 119 15.54 26.49 -19.35
N ILE A 120 14.33 26.11 -18.95
CA ILE A 120 14.07 25.11 -17.90
C ILE A 120 13.16 24.03 -18.49
N ASN A 121 13.57 22.78 -18.43
CA ASN A 121 12.75 21.62 -18.78
C ASN A 121 12.04 21.11 -17.53
N LEU A 122 10.77 21.44 -17.38
CA LEU A 122 9.92 20.90 -16.32
C LEU A 122 9.46 19.51 -16.75
N ARG A 123 9.73 18.51 -15.91
CA ARG A 123 9.16 17.17 -15.99
C ARG A 123 8.22 16.94 -14.82
N VAL A 124 7.10 16.27 -15.08
CA VAL A 124 6.11 15.95 -14.05
C VAL A 124 6.25 14.50 -13.65
N ASP A 125 6.13 14.24 -12.36
CA ASP A 125 6.17 12.89 -11.79
C ASP A 125 4.95 12.72 -10.86
N ALA A 126 4.18 11.66 -11.02
CA ALA A 126 3.23 11.20 -10.03
C ALA A 126 3.71 9.82 -9.56
N PRO A 127 4.43 9.76 -8.41
CA PRO A 127 5.13 8.57 -7.99
C PRO A 127 4.16 7.43 -7.66
N VAL A 128 4.66 6.20 -7.76
CA VAL A 128 3.91 5.02 -7.34
C VAL A 128 3.64 5.12 -5.85
N SER A 129 2.36 5.26 -5.49
CA SER A 129 1.90 5.35 -4.11
C SER A 129 1.54 3.96 -3.58
N LYS A 130 0.28 3.55 -3.50
CA LYS A 130 -0.08 2.22 -2.98
C LYS A 130 -0.18 1.18 -4.11
N ILE A 131 0.41 0.00 -3.89
CA ILE A 131 0.19 -1.17 -4.75
C ILE A 131 -0.78 -2.11 -4.04
N HIS A 132 -1.86 -2.46 -4.72
CA HIS A 132 -2.80 -3.48 -4.26
C HIS A 132 -2.46 -4.82 -4.89
N ILE A 133 -2.35 -5.88 -4.10
CA ILE A 133 -2.19 -7.25 -4.58
C ILE A 133 -3.22 -8.14 -3.90
N GLU A 134 -4.06 -8.78 -4.70
CA GLU A 134 -5.15 -9.62 -4.21
C GLU A 134 -5.30 -10.90 -5.03
N GLN A 135 -5.84 -11.93 -4.38
CA GLN A 135 -6.21 -13.17 -5.05
C GLN A 135 -7.73 -13.37 -4.96
N VAL A 136 -8.36 -13.56 -6.11
CA VAL A 136 -9.77 -13.92 -6.25
C VAL A 136 -9.87 -15.21 -7.03
N GLY A 137 -10.24 -16.30 -6.35
CA GLY A 137 -10.20 -17.65 -6.93
C GLY A 137 -8.78 -18.03 -7.35
N ASN A 138 -8.59 -18.35 -8.63
CA ASN A 138 -7.28 -18.67 -9.21
C ASN A 138 -6.59 -17.47 -9.87
N ARG A 139 -7.14 -16.25 -9.76
CA ARG A 139 -6.56 -15.04 -10.36
C ARG A 139 -5.90 -14.20 -9.29
N ILE A 140 -4.61 -13.90 -9.46
CA ILE A 140 -3.91 -12.88 -8.67
C ILE A 140 -3.84 -11.61 -9.52
N THR A 141 -4.26 -10.49 -8.94
CA THR A 141 -4.26 -9.18 -9.58
C THR A 141 -3.37 -8.24 -8.77
N CYS A 142 -2.52 -7.50 -9.46
CA CYS A 142 -1.71 -6.42 -8.89
C CYS A 142 -2.02 -5.12 -9.63
N SER A 143 -2.37 -4.07 -8.88
CA SER A 143 -2.77 -2.79 -9.46
C SER A 143 -2.27 -1.57 -8.68
N SER A 144 -2.15 -0.45 -9.38
CA SER A 144 -1.88 0.87 -8.82
C SER A 144 -2.46 1.94 -9.74
N GLU A 145 -2.80 3.09 -9.17
CA GLU A 145 -3.53 4.16 -9.85
C GLU A 145 -2.82 5.51 -9.72
N GLY A 146 -3.13 6.42 -10.65
CA GLY A 146 -2.67 7.82 -10.57
C GLY A 146 -1.19 8.03 -10.80
N ILE A 147 -0.54 7.20 -11.62
CA ILE A 147 0.92 7.22 -11.83
C ILE A 147 1.28 8.04 -13.07
N TYR A 148 2.41 8.75 -13.04
CA TYR A 148 2.97 9.42 -14.21
C TYR A 148 4.50 9.51 -14.11
N PRO A 149 5.27 9.25 -15.17
CA PRO A 149 4.87 8.84 -16.51
C PRO A 149 4.32 7.40 -16.56
N GLU A 150 4.05 6.87 -17.76
CA GLU A 150 3.59 5.49 -17.95
C GLU A 150 4.48 4.49 -17.20
N PRO A 151 3.93 3.68 -16.27
CA PRO A 151 4.72 2.79 -15.44
C PRO A 151 4.98 1.44 -16.11
N GLU A 152 6.06 0.80 -15.68
CA GLU A 152 6.35 -0.60 -16.02
C GLU A 152 5.95 -1.51 -14.85
N ILE A 153 5.38 -2.67 -15.15
CA ILE A 153 5.07 -3.71 -14.16
C ILE A 153 5.81 -5.00 -14.48
N THR A 154 6.48 -5.55 -13.47
CA THR A 154 7.17 -6.84 -13.56
C THR A 154 6.66 -7.78 -12.49
N TRP A 155 6.72 -9.07 -12.77
CA TRP A 155 6.34 -10.13 -11.84
C TRP A 155 7.52 -11.03 -11.56
N SER A 156 7.55 -11.58 -10.36
CA SER A 156 8.52 -12.59 -9.92
C SER A 156 7.84 -13.54 -8.94
N THR A 157 8.43 -14.74 -8.80
CA THR A 157 7.96 -15.75 -7.86
C THR A 157 9.11 -16.33 -7.06
N ASN A 158 8.82 -16.80 -5.86
CA ASN A 158 9.78 -17.49 -5.02
C ASN A 158 9.19 -18.83 -4.53
N PRO A 159 9.74 -19.99 -4.97
CA PRO A 159 10.82 -20.16 -5.95
C PRO A 159 10.44 -19.72 -7.39
N PRO A 160 11.43 -19.40 -8.26
CA PRO A 160 11.17 -18.93 -9.61
C PRO A 160 10.39 -19.95 -10.44
N SER A 161 9.26 -19.51 -10.98
CA SER A 161 8.32 -20.33 -11.77
C SER A 161 7.90 -19.59 -13.03
N THR A 162 7.55 -20.34 -14.09
CA THR A 162 7.01 -19.75 -15.33
C THR A 162 5.53 -19.43 -15.16
N PHE A 163 5.13 -18.23 -15.57
CA PHE A 163 3.74 -17.78 -15.54
C PHE A 163 3.44 -16.93 -16.77
N LYS A 164 2.15 -16.77 -17.08
CA LYS A 164 1.66 -15.79 -18.05
C LYS A 164 0.88 -14.73 -17.28
N ASN A 165 1.23 -13.48 -17.51
CA ASN A 165 0.49 -12.33 -17.00
C ASN A 165 -0.22 -11.61 -18.14
N THR A 166 -1.22 -10.83 -17.79
CA THR A 166 -1.92 -9.94 -18.71
C THR A 166 -1.96 -8.58 -18.05
N THR A 167 -1.35 -7.59 -18.71
CA THR A 167 -1.25 -6.22 -18.20
C THR A 167 -2.19 -5.32 -19.00
N THR A 168 -2.89 -4.45 -18.27
CA THR A 168 -3.75 -3.40 -18.80
C THR A 168 -3.26 -2.07 -18.24
N VAL A 169 -3.05 -1.13 -19.14
CA VAL A 169 -2.67 0.25 -18.81
C VAL A 169 -3.77 1.15 -19.36
N GLN A 170 -4.35 1.97 -18.50
CA GLN A 170 -5.39 2.92 -18.86
C GLN A 170 -4.94 4.32 -18.50
N GLN A 171 -5.05 5.23 -19.46
CA GLN A 171 -4.83 6.65 -19.22
C GLN A 171 -6.14 7.34 -18.79
N THR A 172 -6.06 8.14 -17.74
CA THR A 172 -7.15 8.96 -17.20
C THR A 172 -7.30 10.27 -17.99
N GLU A 173 -8.41 10.98 -17.80
CA GLU A 173 -8.61 12.32 -18.38
C GLU A 173 -7.54 13.33 -17.95
N GLN A 174 -6.96 13.13 -16.76
CA GLN A 174 -5.87 13.95 -16.20
C GLN A 174 -4.49 13.54 -16.74
N GLN A 175 -4.43 12.62 -17.70
CA GLN A 175 -3.22 12.04 -18.31
C GLN A 175 -2.37 11.17 -17.37
N LEU A 176 -2.86 10.84 -16.17
CA LEU A 176 -2.27 9.85 -15.27
C LEU A 176 -2.60 8.42 -15.74
N TYR A 177 -1.81 7.45 -15.31
CA TYR A 177 -1.94 6.04 -15.67
C TYR A 177 -2.41 5.18 -14.49
N ASN A 178 -3.40 4.35 -14.78
CA ASN A 178 -3.81 3.25 -13.92
C ASN A 178 -3.30 1.95 -14.57
N ILE A 179 -2.54 1.18 -13.81
CA ILE A 179 -1.95 -0.07 -14.28
C ILE A 179 -2.51 -1.23 -13.45
N SER A 180 -2.89 -2.28 -14.15
CA SER A 180 -3.35 -3.53 -13.55
C SER A 180 -2.76 -4.70 -14.31
N SER A 181 -2.22 -5.67 -13.60
CA SER A 181 -1.73 -6.91 -14.21
C SER A 181 -2.30 -8.09 -13.45
N SER A 182 -2.69 -9.13 -14.16
CA SER A 182 -3.21 -10.35 -13.55
C SER A 182 -2.52 -11.59 -14.08
N LEU A 183 -2.34 -12.57 -13.21
CA LEU A 183 -1.88 -13.91 -13.53
C LEU A 183 -2.94 -14.92 -13.12
N ILE A 184 -3.03 -16.01 -13.89
CA ILE A 184 -3.93 -17.12 -13.61
C ILE A 184 -3.08 -18.26 -13.09
N LEU A 185 -3.39 -18.72 -11.88
CA LEU A 185 -2.76 -19.88 -11.25
C LEU A 185 -3.17 -21.14 -12.00
N SER A 186 -2.18 -21.99 -12.30
CA SER A 186 -2.39 -23.32 -12.87
C SER A 186 -2.39 -24.34 -11.73
N ASP A 187 -3.26 -25.35 -11.82
CA ASP A 187 -3.47 -26.37 -10.77
C ASP A 187 -2.21 -27.19 -10.45
N HIS A 188 -1.17 -27.09 -11.29
CA HIS A 188 0.10 -27.80 -11.15
C HIS A 188 1.22 -26.99 -10.48
N VAL A 189 1.00 -25.71 -10.15
CA VAL A 189 2.03 -24.83 -9.57
C VAL A 189 1.92 -24.88 -8.03
N PRO A 190 3.01 -25.15 -7.28
CA PRO A 190 2.98 -25.09 -5.83
C PRO A 190 2.59 -23.68 -5.35
N ASP A 191 2.01 -23.57 -4.15
CA ASP A 191 1.73 -22.28 -3.52
C ASP A 191 3.07 -21.56 -3.25
N VAL A 192 3.40 -20.62 -4.13
CA VAL A 192 4.65 -19.86 -4.14
C VAL A 192 4.38 -18.42 -3.74
N ASP A 193 5.43 -17.70 -3.34
CA ASP A 193 5.30 -16.27 -3.14
C ASP A 193 5.21 -15.59 -4.51
N HIS A 194 4.29 -14.65 -4.66
CA HIS A 194 4.09 -13.87 -5.87
C HIS A 194 4.40 -12.41 -5.59
N SER A 195 5.34 -11.84 -6.34
CA SER A 195 5.73 -10.44 -6.18
C SER A 195 5.56 -9.67 -7.48
N CYS A 196 4.81 -8.59 -7.45
CA CYS A 196 4.77 -7.60 -8.54
C CYS A 196 5.61 -6.37 -8.15
N SER A 197 6.31 -5.78 -9.11
CA SER A 197 7.02 -4.51 -8.92
C SER A 197 6.56 -3.52 -9.98
N ILE A 198 6.08 -2.36 -9.54
CA ILE A 198 5.65 -1.26 -10.40
C ILE A 198 6.68 -0.14 -10.27
N SER A 199 7.25 0.25 -11.40
CA SER A 199 8.34 1.23 -11.44
C SER A 199 8.11 2.33 -12.45
N THR A 200 8.56 3.53 -12.08
CA THR A 200 8.73 4.68 -12.96
C THR A 200 10.15 5.18 -12.84
N ARG A 201 10.49 6.23 -13.61
CA ARG A 201 11.74 6.97 -13.43
C ARG A 201 11.89 7.64 -12.06
N ARG A 202 10.79 7.85 -11.32
CA ARG A 202 10.78 8.56 -10.03
C ARG A 202 11.01 7.62 -8.85
N ASN A 203 10.32 6.48 -8.84
CA ASN A 203 10.42 5.48 -7.78
C ASN A 203 9.97 4.09 -8.28
N SER A 204 10.29 3.07 -7.50
CA SER A 204 9.82 1.70 -7.67
C SER A 204 9.22 1.21 -6.36
N ARG A 205 8.07 0.54 -6.44
CA ARG A 205 7.46 -0.13 -5.29
C ARG A 205 7.14 -1.58 -5.64
N ARG A 206 7.20 -2.44 -4.64
CA ARG A 206 6.93 -3.87 -4.75
C ARG A 206 5.70 -4.24 -3.92
N ALA A 207 4.92 -5.22 -4.38
CA ALA A 207 3.98 -5.91 -3.52
C ALA A 207 4.19 -7.41 -3.63
N THR A 208 4.26 -8.08 -2.48
CA THR A 208 4.51 -9.52 -2.37
C THR A 208 3.38 -10.18 -1.61
N ARG A 209 2.71 -11.14 -2.25
CA ARG A 209 1.79 -12.07 -1.61
C ARG A 209 2.55 -13.35 -1.29
N PHE A 210 2.68 -13.65 0.00
CA PHE A 210 3.28 -14.90 0.45
C PHE A 210 2.31 -16.07 0.25
N LYS A 211 2.87 -17.26 0.08
CA LYS A 211 2.10 -18.51 0.09
C LYS A 211 1.26 -18.62 1.36
N GLN A 212 0.11 -19.27 1.24
CA GLN A 212 -0.82 -19.43 2.34
C GLN A 212 -0.26 -20.40 3.38
N THR A 213 -0.44 -20.05 4.65
CA THR A 213 -0.02 -20.89 5.79
C THR A 213 -1.24 -21.38 6.56
N SER A 214 -1.08 -22.47 7.30
CA SER A 214 -2.13 -22.98 8.20
C SER A 214 -1.55 -23.21 9.59
N ILE A 215 -2.32 -22.82 10.61
CA ILE A 215 -2.00 -23.00 12.02
C ILE A 215 -3.17 -23.74 12.64
N ASN A 216 -2.88 -24.83 13.34
CA ASN A 216 -3.84 -25.50 14.21
C ASN A 216 -3.76 -24.79 15.56
N GLY A 217 -4.81 -24.04 15.87
CA GLY A 217 -4.87 -23.16 17.01
C GLY A 217 -5.60 -23.77 18.20
N SER A 218 -5.29 -23.21 19.36
CA SER A 218 -5.95 -23.43 20.64
C SER A 218 -6.72 -22.16 21.06
N SER A 219 -6.96 -21.99 22.36
CA SER A 219 -7.66 -20.82 22.89
C SER A 219 -6.88 -19.50 22.78
N SER A 220 -5.56 -19.54 22.57
CA SER A 220 -4.73 -18.35 22.37
C SER A 220 -3.61 -18.62 21.39
N GLU A 221 -3.52 -17.78 20.36
CA GLU A 221 -2.59 -17.97 19.25
C GLU A 221 -1.93 -16.67 18.82
N THR A 222 -0.73 -16.76 18.25
CA THR A 222 -0.05 -15.62 17.63
C THR A 222 0.15 -15.87 16.15
N ILE A 223 -0.50 -15.05 15.33
CA ILE A 223 -0.42 -15.10 13.89
C ILE A 223 0.67 -14.13 13.44
N PRO A 224 1.80 -14.61 12.88
CA PRO A 224 2.87 -13.74 12.45
C PRO A 224 2.42 -12.90 11.25
N CYS A 225 2.66 -11.60 11.29
CA CYS A 225 2.66 -10.80 10.06
C CYS A 225 4.05 -10.90 9.44
N ALA A 226 4.12 -11.25 8.16
CA ALA A 226 5.38 -11.56 7.49
C ALA A 226 6.37 -10.37 7.49
N ILE A 227 7.42 -10.42 8.33
CA ILE A 227 8.53 -9.45 8.33
C ILE A 227 9.90 -10.09 8.61
N SER A 228 10.82 -9.75 7.71
CA SER A 228 12.27 -9.69 7.90
C SER A 228 12.63 -8.29 8.42
N ASN A 229 13.11 -8.19 9.67
CA ASN A 229 13.91 -7.12 10.32
C ASN A 229 13.75 -5.61 9.95
N GLN A 230 12.69 -5.14 9.28
CA GLN A 230 12.51 -3.73 8.90
C GLN A 230 11.26 -3.09 9.54
N PRO A 231 11.29 -1.77 9.86
CA PRO A 231 10.18 -1.08 10.50
C PRO A 231 9.03 -0.81 9.50
N ILE A 232 7.81 -1.16 9.90
CA ILE A 232 6.58 -0.97 9.12
C ILE A 232 6.07 0.47 9.29
N THR A 233 5.53 1.08 8.24
CA THR A 233 4.86 2.39 8.33
C THR A 233 3.36 2.27 8.62
N SER A 234 2.74 1.19 8.14
CA SER A 234 1.31 0.87 8.37
C SER A 234 1.05 -0.62 8.23
N PHE A 235 0.09 -1.15 9.00
CA PHE A 235 -0.41 -2.52 8.83
C PHE A 235 -1.92 -2.58 8.99
N LEU A 236 -2.51 -3.63 8.41
CA LEU A 236 -3.93 -3.91 8.42
C LEU A 236 -4.16 -5.42 8.53
N TRP A 237 -4.95 -5.82 9.52
CA TRP A 237 -5.42 -7.19 9.69
C TRP A 237 -6.88 -7.32 9.30
N ARG A 238 -7.19 -8.34 8.50
CA ARG A 238 -8.55 -8.70 8.11
C ARG A 238 -8.88 -10.15 8.43
N PHE A 239 -10.12 -10.39 8.85
CA PHE A 239 -10.72 -11.72 8.97
C PHE A 239 -11.64 -11.99 7.78
N ASN A 240 -11.52 -13.19 7.19
CA ASN A 240 -12.30 -13.65 6.04
C ASN A 240 -12.41 -12.60 4.92
N HIS A 241 -11.27 -11.99 4.59
CA HIS A 241 -11.08 -10.99 3.51
C HIS A 241 -11.70 -9.60 3.73
N SER A 242 -12.72 -9.44 4.57
CA SER A 242 -13.48 -8.17 4.63
C SER A 242 -13.50 -7.52 6.01
N GLN A 243 -13.62 -8.30 7.09
CA GLN A 243 -13.78 -7.74 8.44
C GLN A 243 -12.44 -7.21 8.96
N ILE A 244 -12.37 -5.94 9.34
CA ILE A 244 -11.15 -5.35 9.90
C ILE A 244 -11.01 -5.81 11.35
N ILE A 245 -9.85 -6.36 11.71
CA ILE A 245 -9.52 -6.71 13.09
C ILE A 245 -8.76 -5.54 13.73
N VAL A 246 -7.63 -5.17 13.12
CA VAL A 246 -6.74 -4.11 13.58
C VAL A 246 -6.26 -3.30 12.39
N GLU A 247 -6.21 -1.98 12.53
CA GLU A 247 -5.55 -1.09 11.58
C GLU A 247 -4.60 -0.12 12.27
N ASN A 248 -3.49 0.19 11.63
CA ASN A 248 -2.57 1.25 12.05
C ASN A 248 -2.37 2.22 10.89
N THR A 249 -2.96 3.39 11.02
CA THR A 249 -2.89 4.48 10.03
C THR A 249 -1.88 5.53 10.49
N GLY A 250 -0.68 5.50 9.90
CA GLY A 250 0.21 6.66 9.83
C GLY A 250 1.15 6.87 11.01
N GLY A 251 2.21 6.06 11.10
CA GLY A 251 3.52 6.41 11.69
C GLY A 251 3.57 6.78 13.19
N THR A 252 2.44 6.97 13.85
CA THR A 252 2.31 7.37 15.26
C THR A 252 2.30 6.18 16.21
N GLY A 253 2.38 4.95 15.68
CA GLY A 253 2.36 3.70 16.46
C GLY A 253 1.00 3.37 17.10
N ARG A 254 -0.02 4.21 16.89
CA ARG A 254 -1.35 4.01 17.48
C ARG A 254 -2.20 3.14 16.56
N HIS A 255 -2.49 1.93 17.03
CA HIS A 255 -3.39 1.00 16.35
C HIS A 255 -4.82 1.15 16.88
N SER A 256 -5.78 0.89 16.01
CA SER A 256 -7.20 0.81 16.32
C SER A 256 -7.66 -0.63 16.16
N VAL A 257 -8.44 -1.13 17.13
CA VAL A 257 -9.04 -2.46 17.10
C VAL A 257 -10.55 -2.30 16.91
N SER A 258 -11.15 -3.06 16.00
CA SER A 258 -12.59 -3.02 15.78
C SER A 258 -13.37 -3.51 17.01
N GLU A 259 -14.58 -2.98 17.21
CA GLU A 259 -15.40 -3.29 18.39
C GLU A 259 -15.69 -4.80 18.52
N GLU A 260 -15.94 -5.48 17.39
CA GLU A 260 -16.20 -6.92 17.35
C GLU A 260 -15.00 -7.77 17.78
N TRP A 261 -13.78 -7.32 17.47
CA TRP A 261 -12.55 -8.05 17.76
C TRP A 261 -11.86 -7.64 19.05
N ARG A 262 -12.29 -6.52 19.67
CA ARG A 262 -11.75 -6.02 20.94
C ARG A 262 -11.65 -7.07 22.06
N PRO A 263 -12.62 -7.98 22.29
CA PRO A 263 -12.47 -8.99 23.35
C PRO A 263 -11.43 -10.07 23.05
N TYR A 264 -11.13 -10.33 21.77
CA TYR A 264 -10.23 -11.41 21.35
C TYR A 264 -8.79 -10.94 21.11
N VAL A 265 -8.58 -9.65 20.81
CA VAL A 265 -7.22 -9.12 20.55
C VAL A 265 -6.49 -8.87 21.87
N LYS A 266 -5.46 -9.67 22.12
CA LYS A 266 -4.61 -9.54 23.32
C LYS A 266 -3.54 -8.47 23.16
N LYS A 267 -2.82 -8.51 22.03
CA LYS A 267 -1.78 -7.54 21.69
C LYS A 267 -1.41 -7.62 20.21
N VAL A 268 -0.77 -6.56 19.73
CA VAL A 268 -0.13 -6.50 18.42
C VAL A 268 1.35 -6.16 18.65
N SER A 269 2.27 -6.93 18.07
CA SER A 269 3.70 -6.66 18.21
C SER A 269 4.14 -5.46 17.36
N ASP A 270 5.33 -4.93 17.63
CA ASP A 270 5.96 -3.91 16.78
C ASP A 270 6.23 -4.40 15.35
N THR A 271 6.32 -5.73 15.18
CA THR A 271 6.40 -6.41 13.88
C THR A 271 5.04 -6.67 13.24
N GLY A 272 3.96 -6.12 13.80
CA GLY A 272 2.60 -6.27 13.28
C GLY A 272 1.97 -7.65 13.50
N SER A 273 2.61 -8.56 14.25
CA SER A 273 2.05 -9.89 14.54
C SER A 273 0.88 -9.78 15.52
N LEU A 274 -0.19 -10.53 15.24
CA LEU A 274 -1.45 -10.46 15.97
C LEU A 274 -1.54 -11.60 16.99
N THR A 275 -1.65 -11.26 18.28
CA THR A 275 -1.92 -12.25 19.33
C THR A 275 -3.40 -12.19 19.72
N LEU A 276 -4.06 -13.34 19.61
CA LEU A 276 -5.46 -13.53 19.97
C LEU A 276 -5.61 -14.37 21.24
N GLN A 277 -6.72 -14.19 21.94
CA GLN A 277 -7.10 -14.92 23.14
C GLN A 277 -8.61 -15.24 23.14
N ASP A 278 -9.00 -16.15 24.03
CA ASP A 278 -10.39 -16.54 24.26
C ASP A 278 -11.12 -16.96 22.97
N LEU A 279 -10.37 -17.64 22.09
CA LEU A 279 -10.83 -18.06 20.78
C LEU A 279 -11.85 -19.20 20.88
N THR A 280 -12.93 -19.09 20.12
CA THR A 280 -13.92 -20.15 19.91
C THR A 280 -13.89 -20.62 18.45
N PRO A 281 -14.50 -21.78 18.12
CA PRO A 281 -14.53 -22.30 16.76
C PRO A 281 -15.04 -21.31 15.69
N ASP A 282 -15.86 -20.33 16.07
CA ASP A 282 -16.39 -19.30 15.16
C ASP A 282 -15.34 -18.27 14.71
N GLN A 283 -14.22 -18.15 15.43
CA GLN A 283 -13.06 -17.36 15.02
C GLN A 283 -12.08 -18.17 14.14
N GLY A 284 -12.44 -19.40 13.75
CA GLY A 284 -11.70 -20.15 12.74
C GLY A 284 -11.94 -19.56 11.35
N GLY A 285 -10.87 -19.33 10.58
CA GLY A 285 -10.99 -18.68 9.28
C GLY A 285 -9.67 -18.18 8.72
N ILE A 286 -9.75 -17.31 7.71
CA ILE A 286 -8.58 -16.74 7.03
C ILE A 286 -8.26 -15.38 7.65
N TYR A 287 -7.03 -15.25 8.14
CA TYR A 287 -6.46 -14.03 8.65
C TYR A 287 -5.47 -13.47 7.63
N THR A 288 -5.72 -12.26 7.15
CA THR A 288 -4.88 -11.58 6.17
C THR A 288 -4.16 -10.41 6.84
N CYS A 289 -2.83 -10.41 6.81
CA CYS A 289 -2.03 -9.25 7.16
C CYS A 289 -1.55 -8.53 5.89
N GLU A 290 -1.82 -7.23 5.79
CA GLU A 290 -1.23 -6.31 4.82
C GLU A 290 -0.33 -5.34 5.57
N ALA A 291 0.99 -5.46 5.40
CA ALA A 291 1.99 -4.57 5.99
C ALA A 291 2.70 -3.79 4.88
N SER A 292 2.86 -2.49 5.04
CA SER A 292 3.51 -1.62 4.05
C SER A 292 4.65 -0.83 4.69
N ASP A 293 5.75 -0.68 3.95
CA ASP A 293 6.83 0.25 4.25
C ASP A 293 7.01 1.24 3.08
N ALA A 294 8.14 1.95 3.03
CA ALA A 294 8.42 2.93 1.98
C ALA A 294 8.55 2.31 0.57
N GLU A 295 8.93 1.04 0.48
CA GLU A 295 9.30 0.37 -0.77
C GLU A 295 8.39 -0.81 -1.10
N GLU A 296 7.93 -1.56 -0.10
CA GLU A 296 7.21 -2.82 -0.29
C GLU A 296 5.88 -2.90 0.48
N THR A 297 4.90 -3.54 -0.13
CA THR A 297 3.66 -4.00 0.52
C THR A 297 3.66 -5.52 0.60
N ARG A 298 3.51 -6.07 1.78
CA ARG A 298 3.59 -7.50 2.07
C ARG A 298 2.23 -8.00 2.52
N VAL A 299 1.73 -9.01 1.83
CA VAL A 299 0.43 -9.63 2.10
C VAL A 299 0.65 -11.10 2.46
N SER A 300 0.17 -11.49 3.63
CA SER A 300 0.24 -12.88 4.11
C SER A 300 -1.13 -13.35 4.54
N ASN A 301 -1.48 -14.57 4.13
CA ASN A 301 -2.72 -15.23 4.50
C ASN A 301 -2.41 -16.43 5.39
N THR A 302 -3.06 -16.50 6.55
CA THR A 302 -2.97 -17.63 7.48
C THR A 302 -4.35 -18.16 7.77
N ILE A 303 -4.57 -19.45 7.50
CA ILE A 303 -5.77 -20.15 7.96
C ILE A 303 -5.55 -20.58 9.40
N LEU A 304 -6.46 -20.17 10.27
CA LEU A 304 -6.51 -20.64 11.66
C LEU A 304 -7.61 -21.71 11.80
N TRP A 305 -7.20 -22.93 12.11
CA TRP A 305 -8.12 -24.03 12.42
C TRP A 305 -8.28 -24.16 13.92
N LEU A 306 -9.51 -24.03 14.42
CA LEU A 306 -9.85 -24.20 15.83
C LEU A 306 -10.71 -25.46 15.98
N GLU A 307 -10.20 -26.44 16.72
CA GLU A 307 -10.96 -27.66 17.00
C GLU A 307 -12.11 -27.36 17.96
N LYS A 308 -13.29 -27.95 17.70
CA LYS A 308 -14.39 -27.94 18.68
C LYS A 308 -13.95 -28.78 19.87
N GLN A 309 -13.89 -28.19 21.06
CA GLN A 309 -13.79 -28.98 22.29
C GLN A 309 -14.95 -29.96 22.32
N GLN A 310 -14.62 -31.25 22.39
CA GLN A 310 -15.62 -32.29 22.53
C GLN A 310 -16.18 -32.18 23.95
N ASP A 311 -17.37 -31.58 24.06
CA ASP A 311 -18.16 -31.63 25.29
C ASP A 311 -18.32 -33.11 25.64
N THR A 312 -17.58 -33.56 26.65
CA THR A 312 -17.81 -34.85 27.27
C THR A 312 -19.09 -34.70 28.09
N SER A 313 -20.21 -34.69 27.35
CA SER A 313 -21.55 -34.73 27.92
C SER A 313 -21.54 -35.76 29.04
N HIS A 314 -21.99 -35.34 30.23
CA HIS A 314 -22.18 -36.16 31.42
C HIS A 314 -23.22 -37.29 31.20
N SER A 315 -23.38 -37.79 29.98
CA SER A 315 -24.23 -38.89 29.55
C SER A 315 -23.95 -40.17 30.34
N TRP A 316 -22.70 -40.42 30.73
CA TRP A 316 -22.37 -41.54 31.63
C TRP A 316 -22.94 -41.35 33.04
N ILE A 317 -23.10 -40.12 33.53
CA ILE A 317 -23.73 -39.82 34.83
C ILE A 317 -25.22 -40.15 34.76
N VAL A 318 -25.90 -39.79 33.67
CA VAL A 318 -27.31 -40.17 33.44
C VAL A 318 -27.44 -41.70 33.41
N GLY A 319 -26.52 -42.40 32.74
CA GLY A 319 -26.49 -43.87 32.71
C GLY A 319 -26.32 -44.51 34.10
N LEU A 320 -25.43 -43.96 34.94
CA LEU A 320 -25.23 -44.44 36.31
C LEU A 320 -26.44 -44.17 37.20
N ILE A 321 -27.09 -43.02 37.08
CA ILE A 321 -28.31 -42.69 37.83
C ILE A 321 -29.44 -43.67 37.45
N VAL A 322 -29.64 -43.91 36.15
CA VAL A 322 -30.66 -44.85 35.67
C VAL A 322 -30.38 -46.28 36.17
N ALA A 323 -29.13 -46.75 36.09
CA ALA A 323 -28.74 -48.06 36.59
C ALA A 323 -28.96 -48.20 38.11
N ALA A 324 -28.62 -47.17 38.89
CA ALA A 324 -28.85 -47.15 40.33
C ALA A 324 -30.35 -47.20 40.69
N VAL A 325 -31.19 -46.48 39.94
CA VAL A 325 -32.66 -46.51 40.12
C VAL A 325 -33.23 -47.90 39.79
N PHE A 326 -32.78 -48.54 38.70
CA PHE A 326 -33.20 -49.90 38.37
C PHE A 326 -32.75 -50.92 39.43
N ALA A 327 -31.51 -50.80 39.94
CA ALA A 327 -31.02 -51.68 41.00
C ALA A 327 -31.82 -51.52 42.29
N ALA A 328 -32.16 -50.28 42.67
CA ALA A 328 -33.01 -50.00 43.83
C ALA A 328 -34.43 -50.57 43.65
N ALA A 329 -35.03 -50.39 42.48
CA ALA A 329 -36.35 -50.94 42.18
C ALA A 329 -36.35 -52.48 42.22
N ALA A 330 -35.32 -53.12 41.68
CA ALA A 330 -35.15 -54.58 41.75
C ALA A 330 -34.98 -55.06 43.20
N ALA A 331 -34.18 -54.37 44.01
CA ALA A 331 -34.03 -54.69 45.44
C ALA A 331 -35.37 -54.57 46.19
N VAL A 332 -36.15 -53.53 45.93
CA VAL A 332 -37.50 -53.36 46.51
C VAL A 332 -38.42 -54.50 46.07
N ALA A 333 -38.42 -54.88 44.79
CA ALA A 333 -39.22 -56.00 44.29
C ALA A 333 -38.85 -57.33 44.97
N VAL A 334 -37.55 -57.60 45.16
CA VAL A 334 -37.06 -58.77 45.89
C VAL A 334 -37.50 -58.76 47.35
N ILE A 335 -37.43 -57.60 48.02
CA ILE A 335 -37.91 -57.45 49.41
C ILE A 335 -39.42 -57.68 49.52
N VAL A 336 -40.21 -57.18 48.57
CA VAL A 336 -41.66 -57.40 48.51
C VAL A 336 -42.01 -58.87 48.28
N LEU A 337 -41.32 -59.54 47.34
CA LEU A 337 -41.50 -60.98 47.09
C LEU A 337 -41.09 -61.83 48.31
N TYR A 338 -39.99 -61.47 48.97
CA TYR A 338 -39.54 -62.15 50.18
C TYR A 338 -40.52 -61.99 51.34
N ARG A 339 -41.14 -60.81 51.49
CA ARG A 339 -42.20 -60.57 52.49
C ARG A 339 -43.49 -61.33 52.19
N LYS A 340 -43.87 -61.50 50.91
CA LYS A 340 -45.03 -62.31 50.52
C LYS A 340 -44.86 -63.81 50.85
N ASN A 341 -43.65 -64.35 50.73
CA ASN A 341 -43.37 -65.76 51.04
C ASN A 341 -43.21 -66.08 52.54
N LYS A 342 -43.36 -65.09 53.44
CA LYS A 342 -43.16 -65.24 54.88
C LYS A 342 -44.39 -64.92 55.74
N LEU A 343 -45.61 -65.03 55.20
CA LEU A 343 -46.83 -65.12 56.01
C LEU A 343 -47.15 -66.59 56.36
N PRO A 344 -47.10 -67.01 57.64
CA PRO A 344 -47.57 -68.30 58.10
C PRO A 344 -48.98 -68.19 58.71
N CYS A 345 -49.89 -69.12 58.37
CA CYS A 345 -51.01 -69.60 59.21
C CYS A 345 -51.43 -70.96 58.62
N CYS A 346 -50.94 -72.09 59.14
CA CYS A 346 -51.58 -72.95 60.16
C CYS A 346 -53.07 -73.22 59.86
N LYS A 347 -53.44 -74.42 59.37
CA LYS A 347 -53.87 -75.64 60.12
C LYS A 347 -55.10 -75.33 61.01
N GLN A 348 -56.24 -76.02 60.99
CA GLN A 348 -56.50 -77.47 60.94
C GLN A 348 -58.05 -77.67 61.07
N ASP A 349 -58.76 -78.49 60.27
CA ASP A 349 -59.39 -79.84 60.49
C ASP A 349 -60.83 -79.73 59.91
N ASP A 350 -61.48 -80.72 59.26
CA ASP A 350 -61.92 -82.00 59.84
C ASP A 350 -62.59 -82.97 58.80
N ILE A 351 -62.42 -84.28 59.03
CA ILE A 351 -63.37 -85.44 58.83
C ILE A 351 -63.58 -85.95 57.36
N ILE A 352 -63.40 -87.23 56.95
CA ILE A 352 -63.60 -88.59 57.52
C ILE A 352 -62.45 -89.52 57.12
#